data_AF-A0A6G3XJ60-F1
#
_entry.id   AF-A0A6G3XJ60-F1
#
_cell.length_a   1.000
_cell.length_b   1.000
_cell.length_c   1.000
_cell.angle_alpha   90.00
_cell.angle_beta   90.00
_cell.angle_gamma   90.00
#
_symmetry.space_group_name_H-M   'P 1'
#
loop_
_entity.id
_entity.type
_entity.pdbx_description
1 polymer ?
#
loop_
_entity_poly.entity_id
_entity_poly.type
_entity_poly.pdbx_seq_one_letter_code
_entity_poly.pdbx_strand_id
1 'polypeptide(L)'
;LTDGQRIDVKREMSALTQKIAVRTIFGVDTPADSEAMGRAMDVAQMEIGKEFAGLGALLPDWVPTPGRARIRKAAAVIDAEVRRVVARHRGGEEERPDLLSRLLTAVDESGTHLSDEEIRDEAVTLYIGGHETTSTTLVWAWYLLARNPRVRDALAEELDRVLGDREPGFEDYAQLPYAQAVVKETLRLFP
;
A
#
# COMPACT_ATOMS: atom_id res chain seq x y z
N LEU A 1 20.74 -4.32 -7.78
CA LEU A 1 20.50 -5.26 -8.90
C LEU A 1 21.72 -5.20 -9.81
N THR A 2 22.15 -6.32 -10.39
CA THR A 2 23.21 -6.36 -11.41
C THR A 2 22.61 -6.35 -12.81
N ASP A 3 23.37 -5.88 -13.81
CA ASP A 3 22.92 -5.93 -15.19
C ASP A 3 22.65 -7.39 -15.64
N GLY A 4 21.60 -7.59 -16.44
CA GLY A 4 21.13 -8.90 -16.89
C GLY A 4 20.49 -9.80 -15.81
N GLN A 5 20.33 -9.32 -14.57
CA GLN A 5 19.73 -10.10 -13.50
C GLN A 5 18.24 -10.41 -13.77
N ARG A 6 17.84 -11.67 -13.57
CA ARG A 6 16.42 -12.08 -13.57
C ARG A 6 15.80 -11.82 -12.21
N ILE A 7 14.65 -11.14 -12.21
CA ILE A 7 13.88 -10.81 -11.00
C ILE A 7 12.44 -11.32 -11.12
N ASP A 8 11.82 -11.59 -9.98
CA ASP A 8 10.39 -11.89 -9.91
C ASP A 8 9.61 -10.58 -9.80
N VAL A 9 9.05 -10.12 -10.93
CA VAL A 9 8.32 -8.84 -10.99
C VAL A 9 7.15 -8.80 -10.01
N LYS A 10 6.47 -9.92 -9.74
CA LYS A 10 5.37 -9.94 -8.77
C LYS A 10 5.88 -9.60 -7.38
N ARG A 11 6.96 -10.27 -6.96
CA ARG A 11 7.57 -10.00 -5.65
C ARG A 11 8.05 -8.56 -5.53
N GLU A 12 8.72 -8.03 -6.56
CA GLU A 12 9.26 -6.66 -6.53
C GLU A 12 8.14 -5.59 -6.52
N MET A 13 7.07 -5.77 -7.31
CA MET A 13 5.94 -4.83 -7.34
C MET A 13 5.13 -4.88 -6.04
N SER A 14 4.98 -6.05 -5.42
CA SER A 14 4.33 -6.16 -4.10
C SER A 14 5.14 -5.45 -3.03
N ALA A 15 6.46 -5.67 -2.98
CA ALA A 15 7.33 -4.98 -2.03
C ALA A 15 7.33 -3.46 -2.22
N LEU A 16 7.36 -2.99 -3.48
CA LEU A 16 7.31 -1.57 -3.81
C LEU A 16 6.00 -0.92 -3.35
N THR A 17 4.87 -1.50 -3.70
CA THR A 17 3.54 -0.95 -3.38
C THR A 17 3.23 -1.01 -1.88
N GLN A 18 3.63 -2.08 -1.20
CA GLN A 18 3.60 -2.17 0.26
C GLN A 18 4.41 -1.04 0.90
N LYS A 19 5.65 -0.79 0.44
CA LYS A 19 6.47 0.31 0.95
C LYS A 19 5.83 1.67 0.72
N ILE A 20 5.26 1.91 -0.46
CA ILE A 20 4.53 3.14 -0.79
C ILE A 20 3.32 3.29 0.15
N ALA A 21 2.47 2.27 0.27
CA ALA A 21 1.28 2.29 1.12
C ALA A 21 1.62 2.53 2.59
N VAL A 22 2.63 1.86 3.14
CA VAL A 22 3.02 2.10 4.54
C VAL A 22 3.49 3.54 4.75
N ARG A 23 4.31 4.07 3.82
CA ARG A 23 4.83 5.43 3.95
C ARG A 23 3.74 6.49 3.80
N THR A 24 2.81 6.33 2.86
CA THR A 24 1.74 7.31 2.61
C THR A 24 0.62 7.24 3.64
N ILE A 25 0.29 6.04 4.14
CA ILE A 25 -0.79 5.84 5.12
C ILE A 25 -0.30 6.20 6.53
N PHE A 26 0.81 5.62 6.97
CA PHE A 26 1.25 5.68 8.37
C PHE A 26 2.38 6.71 8.63
N GLY A 27 2.94 7.32 7.58
CA GLY A 27 4.03 8.29 7.73
C GLY A 27 5.29 7.69 8.38
N VAL A 28 5.53 6.40 8.15
CA VAL A 28 6.68 5.65 8.69
C VAL A 28 7.91 5.91 7.80
N ASP A 29 8.99 6.41 8.40
CA ASP A 29 10.18 6.84 7.65
C ASP A 29 11.28 5.78 7.57
N THR A 30 11.30 4.80 8.48
CA THR A 30 12.40 3.84 8.51
C THR A 30 12.09 2.61 7.66
N PRO A 31 13.04 2.13 6.83
CA PRO A 31 12.87 0.90 6.07
C PRO A 31 12.53 -0.31 6.95
N ALA A 32 13.10 -0.39 8.15
CA ALA A 32 12.87 -1.48 9.09
C ALA A 32 11.43 -1.54 9.59
N ASP A 33 10.85 -0.38 9.90
CA ASP A 33 9.46 -0.29 10.37
C ASP A 33 8.48 -0.58 9.22
N SER A 34 8.76 -0.10 8.00
CA SER A 34 7.95 -0.43 6.82
C SER A 34 7.92 -1.93 6.52
N GLU A 35 9.07 -2.59 6.62
CA GLU A 35 9.16 -4.04 6.46
C GLU A 35 8.44 -4.80 7.57
N ALA A 36 8.59 -4.38 8.82
CA ALA A 36 7.92 -5.01 9.95
C ALA A 36 6.40 -4.89 9.82
N MET A 37 5.90 -3.71 9.45
CA MET A 37 4.48 -3.45 9.26
C MET A 37 3.91 -4.31 8.16
N GLY A 38 4.50 -4.31 6.97
CA GLY A 38 3.91 -5.06 5.88
C GLY A 38 4.09 -6.58 6.03
N ARG A 39 5.13 -7.08 6.71
CA ARG A 39 5.18 -8.50 7.15
C ARG A 39 4.02 -8.85 8.09
N ALA A 40 3.66 -7.95 9.01
CA ALA A 40 2.51 -8.16 9.88
C ALA A 40 1.20 -8.20 9.07
N MET A 41 1.03 -7.29 8.12
CA MET A 41 -0.12 -7.26 7.22
C MET A 41 -0.23 -8.53 6.36
N ASP A 42 0.87 -9.02 5.79
CA ASP A 42 0.89 -10.26 5.01
C ASP A 42 0.44 -11.47 5.84
N VAL A 43 0.91 -11.55 7.09
CA VAL A 43 0.49 -12.59 8.03
C VAL A 43 -0.99 -12.47 8.34
N ALA A 44 -1.49 -11.26 8.61
CA ALA A 44 -2.91 -11.04 8.87
C ALA A 44 -3.76 -11.47 7.67
N GLN A 45 -3.45 -10.98 6.47
CA GLN A 45 -4.18 -11.28 5.24
C GLN A 45 -4.21 -12.79 4.95
N MET A 46 -3.04 -13.46 5.03
CA MET A 46 -2.94 -14.89 4.76
C MET A 46 -3.75 -15.72 5.76
N GLU A 47 -3.64 -15.42 7.05
CA GLU A 47 -4.35 -16.18 8.08
C GLU A 47 -5.86 -15.89 8.07
N ILE A 48 -6.28 -14.65 7.78
CA ILE A 48 -7.69 -14.29 7.56
C ILE A 48 -8.24 -15.10 6.38
N GLY A 49 -7.52 -15.15 5.25
CA GLY A 49 -7.94 -15.95 4.09
C GLY A 49 -8.08 -17.45 4.40
N LYS A 50 -7.18 -18.02 5.21
CA LYS A 50 -7.27 -19.42 5.67
C LYS A 50 -8.47 -19.65 6.59
N GLU A 51 -8.79 -18.69 7.47
CA GLU A 51 -9.96 -18.80 8.35
C GLU A 51 -11.25 -18.75 7.52
N PHE A 52 -11.34 -17.88 6.49
CA PHE A 52 -12.51 -17.81 5.61
C PHE A 52 -12.67 -19.00 4.65
N ALA A 53 -11.58 -19.58 4.17
CA ALA A 53 -11.62 -20.69 3.20
C ALA A 53 -11.54 -22.09 3.83
N GLY A 54 -11.17 -22.20 5.11
CA GLY A 54 -10.89 -23.46 5.79
C GLY A 54 -11.88 -23.83 6.88
N LEU A 55 -11.51 -24.80 7.71
CA LEU A 55 -12.30 -25.24 8.89
C LEU A 55 -12.51 -24.10 9.91
N GLY A 56 -11.74 -23.01 9.84
CA GLY A 56 -11.91 -21.81 10.67
C GLY A 56 -13.28 -21.17 10.51
N ALA A 57 -13.87 -21.21 9.31
CA ALA A 57 -15.20 -20.67 9.03
C ALA A 57 -16.32 -21.38 9.80
N LEU A 58 -16.07 -22.60 10.29
CA LEU A 58 -17.01 -23.39 11.09
C LEU A 58 -16.79 -23.22 12.60
N LEU A 59 -15.70 -22.57 13.01
CA LEU A 59 -15.35 -22.37 14.42
C LEU A 59 -15.89 -21.02 14.92
N PRO A 60 -16.68 -20.98 16.01
CA PRO A 60 -17.10 -19.72 16.62
C PRO A 60 -15.91 -18.83 17.00
N ASP A 61 -16.04 -17.51 16.90
CA ASP A 61 -14.96 -16.52 17.09
C ASP A 61 -14.21 -16.61 18.43
N TRP A 62 -14.86 -17.14 19.47
CA TRP A 62 -14.26 -17.32 20.79
C TRP A 62 -13.26 -18.49 20.88
N VAL A 63 -13.25 -19.41 19.90
CA VAL A 63 -12.34 -20.56 19.91
C VAL A 63 -10.91 -20.09 19.60
N PRO A 64 -9.91 -20.36 20.46
CA PRO A 64 -8.54 -19.97 20.21
C PRO A 64 -7.89 -20.90 19.17
N THR A 65 -7.57 -20.36 17.98
CA THR A 65 -6.80 -21.07 16.96
C THR A 65 -5.38 -20.47 16.84
N PRO A 66 -4.38 -21.26 16.39
CA PRO A 66 -3.06 -20.71 16.07
C PRO A 66 -3.11 -19.58 15.04
N GLY A 67 -4.03 -19.64 14.07
CA GLY A 67 -4.24 -18.59 13.07
C GLY A 67 -4.72 -17.28 13.71
N ARG A 68 -5.78 -17.35 14.54
CA ARG A 68 -6.27 -16.20 15.33
C ARG A 68 -5.19 -15.61 16.25
N ALA A 69 -4.33 -16.45 16.84
CA ALA A 69 -3.20 -15.96 17.63
C ALA A 69 -2.18 -15.18 16.78
N ARG A 70 -1.88 -15.63 15.55
CA ARG A 70 -1.01 -14.90 14.61
C ARG A 70 -1.64 -13.60 14.14
N ILE A 71 -2.93 -13.60 13.81
CA ILE A 71 -3.69 -12.39 13.44
C ILE A 71 -3.61 -11.37 14.57
N ARG A 72 -3.88 -11.76 15.83
CA ARG A 72 -3.76 -10.85 16.98
C ARG A 72 -2.34 -10.28 17.15
N LYS A 73 -1.30 -11.09 16.93
CA LYS A 73 0.08 -10.62 16.99
C LYS A 73 0.40 -9.62 15.87
N ALA A 74 -0.13 -9.84 14.67
CA ALA A 74 0.00 -8.91 13.56
C ALA A 74 -0.76 -7.60 13.82
N ALA A 75 -2.00 -7.68 14.30
CA ALA A 75 -2.81 -6.53 14.68
C ALA A 75 -2.10 -5.65 15.73
N ALA A 76 -1.44 -6.27 16.71
CA ALA A 76 -0.70 -5.54 17.73
C ALA A 76 0.45 -4.67 17.18
N VAL A 77 1.04 -5.03 16.03
CA VAL A 77 2.05 -4.21 15.34
C VAL A 77 1.41 -2.95 14.77
N ILE A 78 0.24 -3.10 14.15
CA ILE A 78 -0.55 -1.99 13.58
C ILE A 78 -1.04 -1.07 14.71
N ASP A 79 -1.61 -1.64 15.77
CA ASP A 79 -2.07 -0.90 16.96
C ASP A 79 -0.94 -0.10 17.62
N ALA A 80 0.27 -0.65 17.66
CA ALA A 80 1.43 0.07 18.19
C ALA A 80 1.78 1.28 17.33
N GLU A 81 1.70 1.15 16.01
CA GLU A 81 2.01 2.22 15.08
C GLU A 81 0.96 3.33 15.07
N VAL A 82 -0.33 2.98 15.08
CA VAL A 82 -1.41 3.95 15.21
C VAL A 82 -1.26 4.75 16.51
N ARG A 83 -1.03 4.06 17.64
CA ARG A 83 -0.77 4.74 18.92
C ARG A 83 0.45 5.64 18.87
N ARG A 84 1.53 5.24 18.17
CA ARG A 84 2.73 6.06 17.98
C ARG A 84 2.41 7.35 17.22
N VAL A 85 1.63 7.27 16.15
CA VAL A 85 1.24 8.44 15.35
C VAL A 85 0.30 9.36 16.13
N VAL A 86 -0.71 8.80 16.80
CA VAL A 86 -1.62 9.54 17.69
C VAL A 86 -0.85 10.29 18.79
N ALA A 87 0.11 9.61 19.44
CA ALA A 87 0.92 10.21 20.50
C ALA A 87 1.77 11.39 19.99
N ARG A 88 2.39 11.26 18.80
CA ARG A 88 3.15 12.35 18.17
C ARG A 88 2.26 13.55 17.85
N HIS A 89 1.10 13.32 17.26
CA HIS A 89 0.14 14.37 16.94
C HIS A 89 -0.33 15.11 18.20
N ARG A 90 -0.73 14.37 19.25
CA ARG A 90 -1.11 14.96 20.55
C ARG A 90 0.04 15.67 21.27
N GLY A 91 1.30 15.30 20.96
CA GLY A 91 2.52 15.92 21.49
C GLY A 91 2.89 17.26 20.85
N GLY A 92 2.14 17.71 19.83
CA GLY A 92 2.40 18.97 19.13
C GLY A 92 3.57 18.92 18.15
N GLU A 93 3.97 17.72 17.70
CA GLU A 93 4.87 17.59 16.56
C GLU A 93 4.18 18.10 15.28
N GLU A 94 4.96 18.66 14.34
CA GLU A 94 4.42 19.16 13.06
C GLU A 94 3.59 18.08 12.34
N GLU A 95 2.44 18.50 11.83
CA GLU A 95 1.57 17.65 11.02
C GLU A 95 2.34 17.13 9.80
N ARG A 96 2.35 15.81 9.68
CA ARG A 96 2.86 15.15 8.49
C ARG A 96 1.77 15.06 7.44
N PRO A 97 2.13 15.15 6.15
CA PRO A 97 1.16 14.99 5.05
C PRO A 97 0.85 13.50 4.80
N ASP A 98 0.65 12.71 5.87
CA ASP A 98 0.21 11.32 5.79
C ASP A 98 -1.30 11.21 6.05
N LEU A 99 -1.90 10.13 5.57
CA LEU A 99 -3.33 9.92 5.67
C LEU A 99 -3.80 9.81 7.13
N LEU A 100 -3.01 9.16 7.99
CA LEU A 100 -3.38 8.94 9.39
C LEU A 100 -3.48 10.27 10.14
N SER A 101 -2.55 11.19 9.91
CA SER A 101 -2.59 12.55 10.42
C SER A 101 -3.82 13.31 9.94
N ARG A 102 -4.27 13.08 8.69
CA ARG A 102 -5.51 13.67 8.16
C ARG A 102 -6.77 13.06 8.76
N LEU A 103 -6.76 11.77 9.08
CA LEU A 103 -7.89 11.11 9.77
C LEU A 103 -8.02 11.59 11.22
N LEU A 104 -6.91 11.91 11.89
CA LEU A 104 -6.91 12.46 13.25
C LEU A 104 -7.59 13.84 13.34
N THR A 105 -7.50 14.64 12.28
CA THR A 105 -8.12 15.97 12.21
C THR A 105 -9.47 15.97 11.50
N ALA A 106 -9.90 14.83 10.97
CA ALA A 106 -11.20 14.68 10.33
C ALA A 106 -12.33 14.83 11.36
N VAL A 107 -13.41 15.49 10.93
CA VAL A 107 -14.66 15.63 11.68
C VAL A 107 -15.84 15.29 10.79
N ASP A 108 -16.85 14.65 11.36
CA ASP A 108 -18.11 14.38 10.67
C ASP A 108 -19.02 15.63 10.61
N GLU A 109 -20.21 15.48 10.01
CA GLU A 109 -21.20 16.56 9.89
C GLU A 109 -21.70 17.09 11.26
N SER A 110 -21.54 16.29 12.33
CA SER A 110 -21.90 16.62 13.70
C SER A 110 -20.74 17.24 14.49
N GLY A 111 -19.54 17.33 13.90
CA GLY A 111 -18.33 17.80 14.57
C GLY A 111 -17.63 16.74 15.42
N THR A 112 -17.97 15.46 15.24
CA THR A 112 -17.36 14.33 15.97
C THR A 112 -16.09 13.87 15.27
N HIS A 113 -15.03 13.64 16.05
CA HIS A 113 -13.80 13.03 15.56
C HIS A 113 -13.91 11.50 15.52
N LEU A 114 -13.15 10.88 14.62
CA LEU A 114 -12.94 9.43 14.65
C LEU A 114 -12.21 9.01 15.94
N SER A 115 -12.62 7.88 16.51
CA SER A 115 -11.90 7.22 17.58
C SER A 115 -10.58 6.62 17.09
N ASP A 116 -9.61 6.41 18.00
CA ASP A 116 -8.34 5.76 17.68
C ASP A 116 -8.54 4.36 17.03
N GLU A 117 -9.65 3.67 17.36
CA GLU A 117 -10.05 2.39 16.77
C GLU A 117 -10.55 2.52 15.34
N GLU A 118 -11.45 3.46 15.07
CA GLU A 118 -11.94 3.72 13.70
C GLU A 118 -10.79 4.17 12.79
N ILE A 119 -9.90 5.02 13.30
CA ILE A 119 -8.71 5.46 12.58
C ILE A 119 -7.81 4.27 12.19
N ARG A 120 -7.60 3.33 13.11
CA ARG A 120 -6.86 2.09 12.82
C ARG A 120 -7.55 1.28 11.73
N ASP A 121 -8.85 1.07 11.87
CA ASP A 121 -9.61 0.20 10.97
C ASP A 121 -9.65 0.76 9.54
N GLU A 122 -9.76 2.08 9.39
CA GLU A 122 -9.65 2.76 8.10
C GLU A 122 -8.24 2.65 7.51
N ALA A 123 -7.20 2.80 8.33
CA ALA A 123 -5.81 2.64 7.86
C ALA A 123 -5.52 1.22 7.35
N VAL A 124 -6.04 0.20 8.04
CA VAL A 124 -5.93 -1.21 7.61
C VAL A 124 -6.70 -1.43 6.31
N THR A 125 -7.93 -0.93 6.24
CA THR A 125 -8.79 -1.06 5.05
C THR A 125 -8.13 -0.47 3.82
N LEU A 126 -7.56 0.73 3.93
CA LEU A 126 -6.88 1.41 2.83
C LEU A 126 -5.57 0.74 2.44
N TYR A 127 -4.82 0.21 3.41
CA TYR A 127 -3.62 -0.57 3.13
C TYR A 127 -3.95 -1.83 2.31
N ILE A 128 -4.93 -2.62 2.76
CA ILE A 128 -5.32 -3.86 2.09
C ILE A 128 -5.83 -3.57 0.68
N GLY A 129 -6.74 -2.60 0.55
CA GLY A 129 -7.34 -2.26 -0.74
C GLY A 129 -6.35 -1.66 -1.75
N GLY A 130 -5.33 -0.93 -1.29
CA GLY A 130 -4.43 -0.15 -2.14
C GLY A 130 -3.20 -0.90 -2.65
N HIS A 131 -2.60 -1.78 -1.84
CA HIS A 131 -1.28 -2.34 -2.20
C HIS A 131 -1.39 -3.51 -3.20
N GLU A 132 -2.25 -4.49 -2.96
CA GLU A 132 -2.29 -5.72 -3.77
C GLU A 132 -2.87 -5.47 -5.17
N THR A 133 -3.90 -4.64 -5.27
CA THR A 133 -4.52 -4.21 -6.54
C THR A 133 -3.54 -3.43 -7.41
N THR A 134 -2.84 -2.46 -6.83
CA THR A 134 -1.81 -1.67 -7.52
C THR A 134 -0.62 -2.55 -7.90
N SER A 135 -0.17 -3.44 -7.02
CA SER A 135 0.91 -4.40 -7.33
C SER A 135 0.55 -5.24 -8.54
N THR A 136 -0.66 -5.80 -8.56
CA THR A 136 -1.16 -6.65 -9.66
C THR A 136 -1.25 -5.86 -10.96
N THR A 137 -1.73 -4.61 -10.90
CA THR A 137 -1.76 -3.70 -12.05
C THR A 137 -0.35 -3.48 -12.60
N LEU A 138 0.63 -3.19 -11.75
CA LEU A 138 2.02 -2.97 -12.19
C LEU A 138 2.65 -4.22 -12.80
N VAL A 139 2.36 -5.41 -12.27
CA VAL A 139 2.81 -6.68 -12.87
C VAL A 139 2.30 -6.81 -14.30
N TRP A 140 1.01 -6.55 -14.53
CA TRP A 140 0.42 -6.60 -15.87
C TRP A 140 0.96 -5.50 -16.78
N ALA A 141 1.18 -4.30 -16.26
CA ALA A 141 1.78 -3.21 -17.02
C ALA A 141 3.17 -3.59 -17.54
N TRP A 142 4.03 -4.15 -16.67
CA TRP A 142 5.34 -4.65 -17.08
C TRP A 142 5.26 -5.79 -18.09
N TYR A 143 4.33 -6.72 -17.91
CA TYR A 143 4.10 -7.80 -18.87
C TYR A 143 3.70 -7.26 -20.25
N LEU A 144 2.78 -6.29 -20.30
CA LEU A 144 2.35 -5.64 -21.54
C LEU A 144 3.47 -4.85 -22.21
N LEU A 145 4.22 -4.04 -21.45
CA LEU A 145 5.34 -3.26 -21.96
C LEU A 145 6.45 -4.16 -22.53
N ALA A 146 6.77 -5.27 -21.85
CA ALA A 146 7.76 -6.24 -22.32
C ALA A 146 7.38 -6.87 -23.66
N ARG A 147 6.08 -7.04 -23.94
CA ARG A 147 5.57 -7.62 -25.20
C ARG A 147 5.33 -6.60 -26.30
N ASN A 148 5.37 -5.30 -25.99
CA ASN A 148 5.08 -4.22 -26.94
C ASN A 148 6.19 -3.17 -26.94
N PRO A 149 7.36 -3.45 -27.57
CA PRO A 149 8.51 -2.55 -27.55
C PRO A 149 8.18 -1.13 -28.02
N ARG A 150 7.35 -0.98 -29.07
CA ARG A 150 6.92 0.34 -29.56
C ARG A 150 6.20 1.17 -28.49
N VAL A 151 5.40 0.55 -27.64
CA VAL A 151 4.68 1.23 -26.54
C VAL A 151 5.66 1.61 -25.44
N ARG A 152 6.58 0.69 -25.09
CA ARG A 152 7.64 0.98 -24.12
C ARG A 152 8.53 2.13 -24.57
N ASP A 153 8.93 2.15 -25.84
CA ASP A 153 9.82 3.17 -26.39
C ASP A 153 9.10 4.53 -26.42
N ALA A 154 7.82 4.58 -26.81
CA ALA A 154 7.01 5.81 -26.74
C ALA A 154 6.79 6.31 -25.29
N LEU A 155 6.64 5.39 -24.32
CA LEU A 155 6.60 5.75 -22.91
C LEU A 155 7.92 6.37 -22.46
N ALA A 156 9.05 5.76 -22.82
CA ALA A 156 10.38 6.30 -22.50
C ALA A 156 10.58 7.69 -23.11
N GLU A 157 10.19 7.91 -24.37
CA GLU A 157 10.25 9.22 -25.02
C GLU A 157 9.42 10.28 -24.28
N GLU A 158 8.23 9.94 -23.78
CA GLU A 158 7.44 10.87 -22.95
C GLU A 158 8.15 11.19 -21.64
N LEU A 159 8.68 10.18 -20.94
CA LEU A 159 9.37 10.35 -19.67
C LEU A 159 10.64 11.20 -19.85
N ASP A 160 11.45 10.93 -20.88
CA ASP A 160 12.67 11.70 -21.17
C ASP A 160 12.35 13.15 -21.50
N ARG A 161 11.26 13.41 -22.25
CA ARG A 161 10.84 14.77 -22.60
C ARG A 161 10.34 15.57 -21.40
N VAL A 162 9.58 14.95 -20.50
CA VAL A 162 8.92 15.64 -19.38
C VAL A 162 9.86 15.74 -18.17
N LEU A 163 10.60 14.67 -17.89
CA LEU A 163 11.44 14.54 -16.71
C LEU A 163 12.92 14.81 -17.03
N GLY A 164 13.43 14.41 -18.19
CA GLY A 164 14.88 14.42 -18.43
C GLY A 164 15.61 13.64 -17.34
N ASP A 165 16.61 14.26 -16.69
CA ASP A 165 17.43 13.61 -15.67
C ASP A 165 16.94 13.81 -14.21
N ARG A 166 15.82 14.53 -13.99
CA ARG A 166 15.30 14.77 -12.63
C ARG A 166 14.32 13.70 -12.17
N GLU A 167 14.18 13.58 -10.86
CA GLU A 167 13.12 12.76 -10.27
C GLU A 167 11.73 13.35 -10.56
N PRO A 168 10.69 12.50 -10.74
CA PRO A 168 9.33 12.96 -10.98
C PRO A 168 8.70 13.57 -9.72
N GLY A 169 7.98 14.69 -9.93
CA GLY A 169 7.15 15.38 -8.95
C GLY A 169 5.66 15.22 -9.24
N PHE A 170 4.80 15.70 -8.33
CA PHE A 170 3.35 15.61 -8.48
C PHE A 170 2.83 16.47 -9.65
N GLU A 171 3.45 17.63 -9.86
CA GLU A 171 3.16 18.59 -10.92
C GLU A 171 3.36 18.02 -12.34
N ASP A 172 4.14 16.95 -12.47
CA ASP A 172 4.41 16.30 -13.76
C ASP A 172 3.27 15.42 -14.21
N TYR A 173 2.44 14.95 -13.27
CA TYR A 173 1.42 13.95 -13.57
C TYR A 173 0.49 14.39 -14.72
N ALA A 174 0.12 15.67 -14.75
CA ALA A 174 -0.71 16.24 -15.81
C ALA A 174 -0.04 16.24 -17.20
N GLN A 175 1.29 16.17 -17.24
CA GLN A 175 2.12 16.18 -18.44
C GLN A 175 2.52 14.78 -18.91
N LEU A 176 2.02 13.72 -18.26
CA LEU A 176 2.30 12.32 -18.57
C LEU A 176 1.08 11.57 -19.16
N PRO A 177 0.43 12.06 -20.23
CA PRO A 177 -0.78 11.45 -20.77
C PRO A 177 -0.55 10.03 -21.31
N TYR A 178 0.63 9.72 -21.85
CA TYR A 178 0.93 8.38 -22.36
C TYR A 178 1.15 7.38 -21.22
N ALA A 179 1.88 7.74 -20.17
CA ALA A 179 1.99 6.92 -18.96
C ALA A 179 0.62 6.64 -18.33
N GLN A 180 -0.25 7.66 -18.25
CA GLN A 180 -1.64 7.48 -17.82
C GLN A 180 -2.42 6.52 -18.74
N ALA A 181 -2.24 6.63 -20.05
CA ALA A 181 -2.87 5.74 -21.02
C ALA A 181 -2.40 4.28 -20.87
N VAL A 182 -1.10 4.05 -20.61
CA VAL A 182 -0.55 2.72 -20.34
C VAL A 182 -1.21 2.09 -19.11
N VAL A 183 -1.35 2.84 -18.02
CA VAL A 183 -2.01 2.35 -16.79
C VAL A 183 -3.49 2.06 -17.06
N LYS A 184 -4.20 2.99 -17.71
CA LYS A 184 -5.63 2.83 -18.04
C LYS A 184 -5.87 1.62 -18.94
N GLU A 185 -5.03 1.42 -19.95
CA GLU A 185 -5.14 0.29 -20.87
C GLU A 185 -4.79 -1.04 -20.19
N THR A 186 -3.84 -1.02 -19.25
CA THR A 186 -3.53 -2.18 -18.41
C THR A 186 -4.76 -2.59 -17.60
N LEU A 187 -5.41 -1.64 -16.92
CA LEU A 187 -6.64 -1.90 -16.14
C LEU A 187 -7.81 -2.32 -17.02
N ARG A 188 -7.91 -1.80 -18.27
CA ARG A 188 -8.94 -2.21 -19.22
C ARG A 188 -8.80 -3.68 -19.63
N LEU A 189 -7.57 -4.16 -19.77
CA LEU A 189 -7.26 -5.54 -20.17
C LEU A 189 -7.21 -6.51 -18.98
N PHE A 190 -6.74 -6.04 -17.83
CA PHE A 190 -6.52 -6.80 -16.60
C PHE A 190 -7.01 -5.98 -15.40
N PRO A 191 -8.32 -6.04 -15.10
CA PRO A 191 -8.91 -5.35 -13.96
C PRO A 191 -8.53 -5.97 -12.62
#